data_AF-A0A3D4G141-F1
#
_entry.id   AF-A0A3D4G141-F1
#
_cell.length_a   1.000
_cell.length_b   1.000
_cell.length_c   1.000
_cell.angle_alpha   90.00
_cell.angle_beta   90.00
_cell.angle_gamma   90.00
#
_symmetry.space_group_name_H-M   'P 1'
#
loop_
_entity.id
_entity.type
_entity.pdbx_description
1 polymer ?
#
loop_
_entity_poly.entity_id
_entity_poly.type
_entity_poly.pdbx_seq_one_letter_code
_entity_poly.pdbx_strand_id
1 'polypeptide(L)' 'EGPAAAGWIGFLAGMQPVRAGGPRVVVVLAVAENSPAQRAGLAPGDTLIAVDGVPLTNERLRAVQAGLR' A
#
# COMPACT_ATOMS: atom_id res chain seq x y z
N GLU A 1 10.05 -14.67 8.97
CA GLU A 1 10.92 -13.55 9.39
C GLU A 1 11.08 -12.52 8.27
N GLY A 2 10.35 -11.40 8.32
CA GLY A 2 10.51 -10.27 7.40
C GLY A 2 11.73 -9.39 7.77
N PRO A 3 12.20 -8.50 6.88
CA PRO A 3 13.40 -7.71 7.11
C PRO A 3 13.27 -6.79 8.34
N ALA A 4 14.14 -7.00 9.32
CA ALA A 4 14.23 -6.23 10.55
C ALA A 4 14.89 -4.86 10.29
N ALA A 5 14.11 -3.84 9.89
CA ALA A 5 14.48 -2.43 10.01
C ALA A 5 13.33 -1.43 9.72
N ALA A 6 12.21 -1.87 9.14
CA ALA A 6 10.97 -1.09 9.10
C ALA A 6 9.89 -1.87 9.84
N GLY A 7 9.07 -1.21 10.66
CA GLY A 7 7.96 -1.88 11.35
C GLY A 7 7.11 -2.67 10.35
N TRP A 8 7.09 -4.00 10.52
CA TRP A 8 6.38 -4.88 9.59
C TRP A 8 4.88 -4.78 9.83
N ILE A 9 4.16 -4.22 8.86
CA ILE A 9 2.70 -4.04 8.91
C ILE A 9 1.92 -5.26 8.40
N GLY A 10 2.53 -6.09 7.54
CA GLY A 10 1.99 -7.40 7.16
C GLY A 10 0.97 -7.41 6.02
N PHE A 11 1.10 -6.51 5.04
CA PHE A 11 0.36 -6.61 3.78
C PHE A 11 1.27 -6.35 2.58
N LEU A 12 0.86 -6.88 1.44
CA LEU A 12 1.41 -6.57 0.13
C LEU A 12 0.44 -5.64 -0.58
N ALA A 13 0.94 -4.59 -1.22
CA ALA A 13 0.15 -3.68 -2.03
C ALA A 13 0.75 -3.48 -3.41
N GLY A 14 -0.11 -3.16 -4.38
CA GLY A 14 0.27 -2.87 -5.75
C GLY A 14 -0.46 -1.64 -6.26
N MET A 15 0.08 -1.01 -7.30
CA MET A 15 -0.57 0.12 -7.95
C MET A 15 -1.39 -0.32 -9.15
N GLN A 16 -2.68 0.01 -9.12
CA GLN A 16 -3.65 -0.34 -10.16
C GLN A 16 -4.30 0.92 -10.75
N PRO A 17 -4.58 0.95 -12.07
CA PRO A 17 -5.35 2.04 -12.67
C PRO A 17 -6.83 1.93 -12.26
N VAL A 18 -7.43 3.04 -11.83
CA VAL A 18 -8.88 3.10 -11.52
C VAL A 18 -9.73 2.87 -12.79
N ARG A 19 -9.21 3.33 -13.93
CA ARG A 19 -9.76 3.15 -15.26
C ARG A 19 -8.64 3.17 -16.29
N ALA A 20 -8.87 2.65 -17.49
CA ALA A 20 -7.88 2.71 -18.57
C ALA A 20 -7.43 4.17 -18.81
N GLY A 21 -6.11 4.41 -18.76
CA GLY A 21 -5.51 5.75 -18.88
C GLY A 21 -5.75 6.70 -17.70
N GLY A 22 -6.41 6.24 -16.63
CA GLY A 22 -6.77 7.03 -15.47
C GLY A 22 -5.70 7.08 -14.37
N PRO A 23 -6.03 7.75 -13.25
CA PRO A 23 -5.17 7.79 -12.07
C PRO A 23 -4.92 6.38 -11.50
N ARG A 24 -3.77 6.20 -10.86
CA ARG A 24 -3.41 4.95 -10.19
C ARG A 24 -3.70 5.07 -8.69
N VAL A 25 -4.09 3.96 -8.09
CA VAL A 25 -4.34 3.83 -6.65
C VAL A 25 -3.53 2.68 -6.09
N VAL A 26 -3.25 2.72 -4.80
CA VAL A 26 -2.58 1.63 -4.09
C VAL A 26 -3.65 0.70 -3.52
N VAL A 27 -3.59 -0.56 -3.90
CA VAL A 27 -4.58 -1.58 -3.53
C VAL A 27 -3.87 -2.68 -2.73
N VAL A 28 -4.49 -3.11 -1.63
CA VAL A 28 -4.05 -4.29 -0.87
C VAL A 28 -4.23 -5.53 -1.75
N LEU A 29 -3.15 -6.26 -1.99
CA LEU A 29 -3.14 -7.50 -2.78
C LEU A 29 -3.23 -8.73 -1.87
N ALA A 30 -2.58 -8.68 -0.72
CA ALA A 30 -2.57 -9.78 0.24
C ALA A 30 -2.33 -9.25 1.66
N VAL A 31 -2.88 -9.93 2.65
CA VAL A 31 -2.68 -9.64 4.07
C VAL A 31 -2.17 -10.92 4.72
N ALA A 32 -1.07 -10.80 5.47
CA ALA A 32 -0.50 -11.93 6.19
C ALA A 32 -1.35 -12.28 7.42
N GLU A 33 -1.49 -13.56 7.71
CA GLU A 33 -2.20 -14.03 8.90
C GLU A 33 -1.50 -13.58 10.19
N ASN A 34 -2.29 -13.29 11.22
CA ASN A 34 -1.86 -12.77 12.52
C ASN A 34 -1.04 -11.46 12.45
N SER A 35 -1.14 -10.72 11.34
CA SER A 35 -0.43 -9.46 11.15
C SER A 35 -1.13 -8.26 11.80
N PRO A 36 -0.40 -7.15 12.04
CA PRO A 36 -1.01 -5.87 12.40
C PRO A 36 -2.09 -5.43 11.40
N ALA A 37 -1.85 -5.60 10.09
CA ALA A 37 -2.81 -5.28 9.04
C ALA A 37 -4.11 -6.08 9.17
N GLN A 38 -4.03 -7.40 9.41
CA GLN A 38 -5.22 -8.22 9.62
C GLN A 38 -6.00 -7.80 10.88
N ARG A 39 -5.30 -7.51 11.98
CA ARG A 39 -5.95 -7.02 13.22
C ARG A 39 -6.59 -5.64 13.04
N ALA A 40 -6.04 -4.82 12.15
CA ALA A 40 -6.63 -3.54 11.77
C ALA A 40 -7.81 -3.68 10.78
N GLY A 41 -8.11 -4.90 10.33
CA GLY A 41 -9.23 -5.19 9.43
C GLY A 41 -8.92 -4.94 7.96
N LEU A 42 -7.65 -4.76 7.57
CA LEU A 42 -7.31 -4.69 6.15
C LEU A 42 -7.63 -6.02 5.47
N ALA A 43 -8.17 -5.92 4.26
CA ALA A 43 -8.47 -7.04 3.39
C ALA A 43 -7.95 -6.81 1.96
N PRO A 44 -7.66 -7.88 1.21
CA PRO A 44 -7.39 -7.76 -0.22
C PRO A 44 -8.54 -7.04 -0.93
N GLY A 45 -8.20 -6.08 -1.80
CA GLY A 45 -9.15 -5.21 -2.48
C GLY A 45 -9.33 -3.84 -1.83
N ASP A 46 -8.90 -3.65 -0.58
CA ASP A 46 -8.91 -2.34 0.05
C ASP A 46 -8.02 -1.35 -0.71
N THR A 47 -8.51 -0.13 -0.87
CA THR A 47 -7.76 0.97 -1.49
C THR A 47 -7.15 1.85 -0.41
N LEU A 48 -5.82 1.95 -0.38
CA LEU A 48 -5.13 2.86 0.52
C LEU A 48 -5.21 4.28 -0.05
N ILE A 49 -5.73 5.19 0.76
CA ILE A 49 -5.86 6.62 0.42
C ILE A 49 -4.77 7.49 1.07
N ALA A 50 -4.20 7.06 2.19
CA ALA A 50 -3.17 7.77 2.95
C ALA A 50 -2.36 6.81 3.83
N VAL A 51 -1.14 7.20 4.21
CA VAL A 51 -0.31 6.55 5.23
C VAL A 51 0.17 7.62 6.19
N ASP A 52 -0.01 7.43 7.49
CA ASP A 52 0.33 8.42 8.53
C ASP A 52 -0.24 9.83 8.27
N GLY A 53 -1.48 9.87 7.75
CA GLY A 53 -2.14 11.12 7.37
C GLY A 53 -1.62 11.77 6.09
N VAL A 54 -0.60 11.19 5.45
CA VAL A 54 -0.05 11.67 4.18
C VAL A 54 -0.82 11.03 3.02
N PRO A 55 -1.51 11.83 2.17
CA PRO A 55 -2.29 11.29 1.06
C PRO A 55 -1.45 10.60 -0.01
N LEU A 56 -1.92 9.46 -0.51
CA LEU A 56 -1.32 8.72 -1.61
C LEU A 56 -1.79 9.25 -2.97
N THR A 57 -1.41 10.49 -3.30
CA THR A 57 -1.72 11.08 -4.61
C THR A 57 -0.80 10.53 -5.70
N ASN A 58 -1.24 10.55 -6.96
CA ASN A 58 -0.41 10.13 -8.11
C ASN A 58 0.98 10.80 -8.14
N GLU A 59 1.05 12.09 -7.83
CA GLU A 59 2.30 12.85 -7.81
C GLU A 59 3.23 12.33 -6.72
N ARG A 60 2.69 12.10 -5.52
CA ARG A 60 3.46 11.56 -4.40
C ARG A 60 3.88 10.11 -4.63
N LEU A 61 3.01 9.29 -5.22
CA LEU A 61 3.31 7.91 -5.59
C LEU A 61 4.47 7.83 -6.58
N ARG A 62 4.54 8.74 -7.56
CA ARG A 62 5.71 8.84 -8.46
C ARG A 62 6.99 9.17 -7.70
N ALA A 63 6.94 10.10 -6.76
CA ALA A 63 8.11 10.44 -5.94
C ALA A 63 8.58 9.26 -5.07
N VAL A 64 7.65 8.52 -4.46
CA VAL A 64 7.95 7.32 -3.68
C VAL A 64 8.57 6.22 -4.58
N GLN A 65 8.02 5.97 -5.76
CA GLN A 65 8.61 5.01 -6.71
C GLN A 65 10.01 5.40 -7.17
N ALA A 66 10.26 6.69 -7.40
CA ALA A 66 11.57 7.17 -7.84
C ALA A 66 12.65 6.99 -6.76
N GLY A 67 12.27 7.08 -5.49
CA GLY A 67 13.18 6.86 -4.35
C GLY A 67 13.36 5.40 -3.92
N LEU A 68 12.56 4.47 -4.46
CA LEU A 68 12.64 3.03 -4.18
C LEU A 68 13.50 2.26 -5.20
N ARG A 69 14.24 2.96 -6.05
CA ARG A 69 15.22 2.38 -6.96
C ARG A 69 16.59 2.22 -6.31
#